data_AF-A0A4V2B383-F1
#
_entry.id   AF-A0A4V2B383-F1
#
_cell.length_a   1.000
_cell.length_b   1.000
_cell.length_c   1.000
_cell.angle_alpha   90.00
_cell.angle_beta   90.00
_cell.angle_gamma   90.00
#
_symmetry.space_group_name_H-M   'P 1'
#
loop_
_entity.id
_entity.type
_entity.pdbx_description
1 polymer ?
#
loop_
_entity_poly.entity_id
_entity_poly.type
_entity_poly.pdbx_seq_one_letter_code
_entity_poly.pdbx_strand_id
1 'polypeptide(L)' 'MSIRIFITGGTFDKEYDEINGKLYFKDSHVIEMLRLGRSLVPTDPRTLMMIDSLEMTDDDRALILKSCQTSKESCIV' A
#
# COMPACT_ATOMS: atom_id res chain seq x y z
N MET A 1 9.53 -3.14 -18.08
CA MET A 1 8.98 -1.90 -17.48
C MET A 1 8.20 -2.32 -16.25
N SER A 2 8.56 -1.83 -15.06
CA SER A 2 7.90 -2.20 -13.80
C SER A 2 6.92 -1.11 -13.38
N ILE A 3 5.78 -1.48 -12.80
CA ILE A 3 4.85 -0.54 -12.18
C ILE A 3 5.26 -0.36 -10.72
N ARG A 4 5.47 0.89 -10.29
CA ARG A 4 5.66 1.24 -8.88
C ARG A 4 4.32 1.14 -8.17
N ILE A 5 4.24 0.38 -7.09
CA ILE A 5 3.02 0.32 -6.26
C ILE A 5 3.32 0.97 -4.92
N PHE A 6 2.67 2.07 -4.58
CA PHE A 6 2.80 2.70 -3.27
C PHE A 6 1.68 2.24 -2.35
N ILE A 7 2.06 1.56 -1.29
CA ILE A 7 1.11 1.01 -0.31
C ILE A 7 0.97 2.00 0.84
N THR A 8 -0.27 2.38 1.14
CA THR A 8 -0.61 3.32 2.23
C THR A 8 -1.48 2.69 3.32
N GLY A 9 -1.80 1.40 3.22
CA GLY A 9 -2.72 0.69 4.11
C GLY A 9 -4.16 0.66 3.59
N GLY A 10 -5.11 1.05 4.42
CA GLY A 10 -6.55 0.93 4.15
C GLY A 10 -7.10 -0.48 4.38
N THR A 11 -8.36 -0.70 4.01
CA THR A 11 -9.10 -1.94 4.36
C THR A 11 -8.45 -3.22 3.86
N PHE A 12 -7.68 -3.16 2.76
CA PHE A 12 -6.96 -4.32 2.23
C PHE A 12 -5.98 -4.93 3.21
N ASP A 13 -5.41 -4.12 4.11
CA ASP A 13 -4.33 -4.53 5.02
C ASP A 13 -4.75 -4.54 6.50
N LYS A 14 -6.07 -4.48 6.76
CA LYS A 14 -6.61 -4.65 8.11
C LYS A 14 -6.83 -6.12 8.41
N GLU A 15 -6.18 -6.60 9.45
CA GLU A 15 -6.48 -7.89 10.06
C GLU A 15 -7.39 -7.69 11.27
N TYR A 16 -8.30 -8.64 11.51
CA TYR A 16 -9.14 -8.66 12.70
C TYR A 16 -8.48 -9.51 13.78
N ASP A 17 -8.12 -8.88 14.89
CA ASP A 17 -7.73 -9.57 16.10
C ASP A 17 -8.98 -10.14 16.77
N GLU A 18 -9.22 -11.45 16.57
CA GLU A 18 -10.36 -12.16 17.14
C GLU A 18 -10.34 -12.25 18.67
N ILE A 19 -9.16 -12.09 19.30
CA ILE A 19 -8.99 -12.18 20.75
C ILE A 19 -9.39 -10.85 21.40
N ASN A 20 -8.91 -9.74 20.83
CA ASN A 20 -9.14 -8.39 21.39
C ASN A 20 -10.31 -7.65 20.73
N GLY A 21 -10.89 -8.19 19.65
CA GLY A 21 -11.98 -7.60 18.90
C GLY A 21 -11.62 -6.30 18.19
N LYS A 22 -10.37 -6.17 17.71
CA LYS A 22 -9.86 -4.92 17.11
C LYS A 22 -9.29 -5.15 15.72
N LEU A 23 -9.49 -4.19 14.84
CA LEU A 23 -8.81 -4.14 13.55
C LEU A 23 -7.42 -3.52 13.73
N TYR A 24 -6.40 -4.14 13.14
CA TYR A 24 -5.03 -3.65 13.18
C TYR A 24 -4.35 -3.84 11.82
N PHE A 25 -3.32 -3.03 11.56
CA PHE A 25 -2.50 -3.15 10.36
C PHE A 25 -1.24 -3.95 10.68
N LYS A 26 -0.83 -4.83 9.77
CA LYS A 26 0.40 -5.64 9.94
C LYS A 26 1.32 -5.49 8.74
N ASP A 27 1.20 -6.39 7.78
CA ASP A 27 1.95 -6.40 6.53
C ASP A 27 0.98 -6.20 5.38
N SER A 28 1.46 -5.67 4.26
CA SER A 28 0.59 -5.50 3.11
C SER A 28 0.33 -6.82 2.39
N HIS A 29 -0.93 -7.09 2.08
CA HIS A 29 -1.34 -8.27 1.32
C HIS A 29 -1.24 -8.10 -0.19
N VAL A 30 -0.84 -6.91 -0.67
CA VAL A 30 -0.85 -6.57 -2.11
C VAL A 30 -0.05 -7.55 -2.95
N ILE A 31 1.14 -7.98 -2.50
CA ILE A 31 1.96 -8.93 -3.26
C ILE A 31 1.31 -10.29 -3.36
N GLU A 32 0.70 -10.75 -2.27
CA GLU A 32 -0.01 -12.01 -2.25
C GLU A 32 -1.28 -11.96 -3.11
N MET A 33 -2.02 -10.84 -3.08
CA MET A 33 -3.18 -10.62 -3.95
C MET A 33 -2.80 -10.66 -5.44
N LEU A 34 -1.69 -10.00 -5.83
CA LEU A 34 -1.19 -10.03 -7.21
C LEU A 34 -0.79 -11.45 -7.63
N ARG A 35 -0.15 -12.20 -6.73
CA ARG A 35 0.25 -13.60 -6.95
C ARG A 35 -0.97 -14.51 -7.14
N LEU A 36 -1.96 -14.41 -6.25
CA LEU A 36 -3.21 -15.20 -6.31
C LEU A 36 -4.05 -14.84 -7.53
N GLY A 37 -4.08 -13.57 -7.91
CA GLY A 37 -4.69 -13.07 -9.15
C GLY A 37 -3.95 -13.48 -10.43
N ARG A 38 -2.79 -14.15 -10.30
CA ARG A 38 -1.91 -14.53 -11.41
C ARG A 38 -1.50 -13.34 -12.28
N SER A 39 -1.31 -12.18 -11.65
CA SER A 39 -0.75 -11.02 -12.35
C SER A 39 0.68 -11.32 -12.77
N LEU A 40 0.95 -11.19 -14.06
CA LEU A 40 2.30 -11.33 -14.63
C LEU A 40 2.96 -9.95 -14.86
N VAL A 41 2.29 -8.87 -14.49
CA VAL A 41 2.80 -7.52 -14.66
C VAL A 41 3.97 -7.32 -13.68
N PRO A 42 5.16 -6.93 -14.16
CA PRO A 42 6.27 -6.61 -13.27
C PRO A 42 5.90 -5.43 -12.37
N THR A 43 6.03 -5.61 -11.06
CA THR A 43 5.68 -4.62 -10.04
C THR A 43 6.84 -4.43 -9.06
N ASP A 44 7.01 -3.20 -8.58
CA ASP A 44 7.96 -2.85 -7.51
C ASP A 44 7.18 -2.20 -6.35
N PRO A 45 6.64 -3.01 -5.43
CA PRO A 45 5.87 -2.50 -4.29
C PRO A 45 6.75 -1.75 -3.30
N ARG A 46 6.21 -0.68 -2.71
CA ARG A 46 6.84 0.05 -1.62
C ARG A 46 5.78 0.55 -0.65
N THR A 47 5.88 0.13 0.60
CA THR A 47 5.05 0.68 1.68
C THR A 47 5.56 2.06 2.08
N LEU A 48 4.69 3.06 2.01
CA LEU A 48 4.95 4.42 2.50
C LEU A 48 4.40 4.61 3.92
N MET A 49 3.26 4.00 4.20
CA MET A 49 2.54 4.09 5.47
C MET A 49 1.52 2.94 5.57
N MET A 50 0.95 2.74 6.75
CA MET A 50 -0.11 1.75 7.00
C MET A 50 -1.18 2.38 7.89
N ILE A 51 -2.04 3.21 7.29
CA ILE A 51 -3.05 3.97 8.01
C ILE A 51 -4.45 3.78 7.42
N ASP A 52 -5.46 4.16 8.18
CA ASP A 52 -6.80 4.34 7.65
C ASP A 52 -6.84 5.64 6.82
N SER A 53 -7.52 5.61 5.67
CA SER A 53 -7.64 6.80 4.82
C SER A 53 -8.40 7.93 5.50
N LEU A 54 -9.25 7.62 6.49
CA LEU A 54 -9.95 8.60 7.33
C LEU A 54 -8.99 9.35 8.27
N GLU A 55 -7.86 8.75 8.61
CA GLU A 55 -6.84 9.33 9.52
C GLU A 55 -5.70 10.02 8.74
N MET A 56 -5.77 10.04 7.40
CA MET A 56 -4.71 10.58 6.55
C MET A 56 -4.63 12.10 6.63
N THR A 57 -3.46 12.59 7.01
CA THR A 57 -3.16 14.02 7.16
C THR A 57 -2.60 14.63 5.87
N ASP A 58 -2.47 15.96 5.85
CA ASP A 58 -1.83 16.65 4.72
C ASP A 58 -0.34 16.30 4.59
N ASP A 59 0.34 16.01 5.70
CA ASP A 59 1.74 15.57 5.70
C ASP A 59 1.90 14.19 5.05
N ASP A 60 0.96 13.28 5.30
CA ASP A 60 0.90 11.97 4.65
C ASP A 60 0.71 12.11 3.14
N ARG A 61 -0.19 13.01 2.72
CA ARG A 61 -0.43 13.32 1.30
C ARG A 61 0.81 13.93 0.63
N ALA A 62 1.51 14.81 1.34
CA ALA A 62 2.76 15.40 0.85
C ALA A 62 3.85 14.34 0.68
N LEU A 63 3.93 13.35 1.58
CA LEU A 63 4.84 12.21 1.45
C LEU A 63 4.53 11.36 0.21
N ILE A 64 3.25 11.09 -0.06
CA ILE A 64 2.81 10.37 -1.27
C ILE A 64 3.24 11.15 -2.52
N LEU A 65 2.93 12.45 -2.58
CA LEU A 65 3.30 13.31 -3.71
C LEU A 65 4.82 13.29 -3.97
N LYS A 66 5.62 13.47 -2.91
CA LYS A 66 7.08 13.44 -3.00
C LYS A 66 7.58 12.07 -3.50
N SER A 67 6.97 10.99 -3.06
CA SER A 67 7.31 9.63 -3.49
C SER A 67 7.00 9.43 -4.98
N CYS A 68 5.88 9.95 -5.46
CA CYS A 68 5.54 9.94 -6.87
C CYS A 68 6.52 10.73 -7.73
N GLN A 69 6.89 11.94 -7.30
CA GLN A 69 7.83 12.80 -8.03
C GLN A 69 9.25 12.22 -8.12
N THR A 70 9.63 11.39 -7.14
CA THR A 70 10.98 10.78 -7.06
C THR A 70 11.06 9.36 -7.62
N SER A 71 9.92 8.78 -8.02
CA SER A 71 9.86 7.46 -8.63
C SER A 71 10.55 7.47 -10.00
N LYS A 72 11.29 6.39 -10.29
CA LYS A 72 11.99 6.21 -11.57
C LYS A 72 11.10 5.52 -12.60
N GLU A 73 10.01 4.93 -12.16
CA GLU A 73 9.04 4.20 -12.98
C GLU A 73 8.13 5.19 -13.70
N SER A 74 7.78 4.88 -14.94
CA SER A 74 6.84 5.69 -15.73
C SER A 74 5.37 5.44 -15.37
N CYS A 75 5.08 4.41 -14.57
CA CYS A 75 3.74 4.07 -14.12
C CYS A 75 3.75 3.84 -12.60
N ILE A 76 2.81 4.48 -11.91
CA ILE A 76 2.65 4.44 -10.46
C ILE A 76 1.18 4.11 -10.17
N VAL A 77 0.95 3.25 -9.19
CA VAL A 77 -0.36 2.93 -8.61
C VAL A 77 -0.32 3.15 -7.10
#